data_AF-A0A6N7GY38-F1
#
_entry.id   AF-A0A6N7GY38-F1
#
_cell.length_a   1.000
_cell.length_b   1.000
_cell.length_c   1.000
_cell.angle_alpha   90.00
_cell.angle_beta   90.00
_cell.angle_gamma   90.00
#
_symmetry.space_group_name_H-M   'P 1'
#
loop_
_entity.id
_entity.type
_entity.pdbx_description
1 polymer ?
#
loop_
_entity_poly.entity_id
_entity_poly.type
_entity_poly.pdbx_seq_one_letter_code
_entity_poly.pdbx_strand_id
1 'polypeptide(L)'
;SCPVFGAFGEGDHIISLDDVLRFRNCLEANKKSYDIHTYRGAPHGWLNDTMPGRYRKTEAEAGWAAQQRFLAEVFSGQWDGVVRWQFASDSGKDYDFSKNVRME
;
A
#
# COMPACT_ATOMS: atom_id res chain seq x y z
N SER A 1 16.83 -5.61 -11.51
CA SER A 1 15.51 -4.93 -11.53
C SER A 1 15.34 -4.21 -10.20
N CYS A 2 14.47 -3.22 -10.09
CA CYS A 2 14.17 -2.56 -8.81
C CYS A 2 12.81 -3.09 -8.30
N PRO A 3 12.74 -3.83 -7.19
CA PRO A 3 11.49 -4.22 -6.56
C PRO A 3 10.72 -2.99 -6.08
N VAL A 4 9.38 -3.06 -6.08
CA VAL A 4 8.51 -1.92 -5.75
C VAL A 4 7.76 -2.18 -4.44
N PHE A 5 7.78 -1.21 -3.53
CA PHE A 5 6.92 -1.21 -2.34
C PHE A 5 5.72 -0.29 -2.53
N GLY A 6 4.55 -0.69 -2.06
CA GLY A 6 3.34 0.14 -2.03
C GLY A 6 2.58 -0.01 -0.73
N ALA A 7 2.13 1.11 -0.16
CA ALA A 7 1.27 1.13 1.02
C ALA A 7 0.11 2.09 0.77
N PHE A 8 -1.09 1.55 0.61
CA PHE A 8 -2.29 2.29 0.23
C PHE A 8 -3.35 2.25 1.32
N GLY A 9 -4.16 3.30 1.43
CA GLY A 9 -5.30 3.33 2.32
C GLY A 9 -6.59 3.04 1.56
N GLU A 10 -7.44 2.17 2.09
CA GLU A 10 -8.75 1.87 1.48
C GLU A 10 -9.66 3.12 1.43
N GLY A 11 -9.59 3.96 2.46
CA GLY A 11 -10.38 5.19 2.58
C GLY A 11 -9.80 6.38 1.82
N ASP A 12 -8.78 6.18 0.98
CA ASP A 12 -8.18 7.24 0.18
C ASP A 12 -9.20 7.74 -0.86
N HIS A 13 -9.36 9.06 -0.94
CA HIS A 13 -10.33 9.73 -1.83
C HIS A 13 -9.71 10.15 -3.17
N ILE A 14 -8.40 9.97 -3.33
CA ILE A 14 -7.63 10.26 -4.55
C ILE A 14 -7.26 8.95 -5.25
N ILE A 15 -6.95 7.90 -4.50
CA ILE A 15 -6.49 6.60 -5.02
C ILE A 15 -7.53 5.54 -4.68
N SER A 16 -8.25 5.02 -5.68
CA SER A 16 -9.23 3.95 -5.49
C SER A 16 -8.58 2.56 -5.38
N LEU A 17 -9.31 1.56 -4.87
CA LEU A 17 -8.85 0.16 -4.92
C LEU A 17 -8.67 -0.33 -6.37
N ASP A 18 -9.49 0.16 -7.30
CA ASP A 18 -9.33 -0.15 -8.73
C ASP A 18 -8.02 0.40 -9.29
N ASP A 19 -7.58 1.58 -8.85
CA ASP A 19 -6.27 2.13 -9.21
C ASP A 19 -5.12 1.28 -8.64
N VAL A 20 -5.25 0.79 -7.40
CA VAL A 20 -4.26 -0.12 -6.77
C VAL A 20 -4.19 -1.44 -7.54
N LEU A 21 -5.33 -2.03 -7.92
CA LEU A 21 -5.38 -3.25 -8.72
C LEU A 21 -4.80 -3.02 -10.12
N ARG A 22 -5.10 -1.88 -10.76
CA ARG A 22 -4.50 -1.52 -12.05
C ARG A 22 -2.98 -1.40 -11.95
N PHE A 23 -2.49 -0.70 -10.92
CA PHE A 23 -1.06 -0.56 -10.64
C PHE A 23 -0.37 -1.92 -10.46
N ARG A 24 -0.94 -2.79 -9.62
CA ARG A 24 -0.47 -4.18 -9.42
C ARG A 24 -0.43 -4.96 -10.73
N ASN A 25 -1.52 -4.96 -11.49
CA ASN A 25 -1.61 -5.69 -12.76
C ASN A 25 -0.56 -5.20 -13.78
N CYS A 26 -0.26 -3.90 -13.81
CA CYS A 26 0.81 -3.36 -14.64
C CYS A 26 2.20 -3.87 -14.24
N LEU A 27 2.48 -4.01 -12.93
CA LEU A 27 3.75 -4.58 -12.44
C LEU A 27 3.88 -6.05 -12.84
N GLU A 28 2.81 -6.83 -12.67
CA GLU A 28 2.77 -8.26 -13.04
C GLU A 28 2.95 -8.48 -14.53
N ALA A 29 2.25 -7.71 -15.37
CA ALA A 29 2.37 -7.78 -16.83
C ALA A 29 3.81 -7.52 -17.32
N ASN A 30 4.58 -6.73 -16.55
CA ASN A 30 5.98 -6.40 -16.84
C ASN A 30 6.98 -7.22 -16.03
N LYS A 31 6.53 -8.28 -15.34
CA LYS A 31 7.36 -9.15 -14.48
C LYS A 31 8.20 -8.36 -13.48
N LYS A 32 7.65 -7.29 -12.92
CA LYS A 32 8.29 -6.50 -11.85
C LYS A 32 7.95 -7.12 -10.50
N SER A 33 8.95 -7.27 -9.65
CA SER A 33 8.74 -7.73 -8.28
C SER A 33 8.16 -6.62 -7.42
N TYR A 34 7.26 -6.95 -6.49
CA TYR A 34 6.65 -5.98 -5.60
C TYR A 34 6.18 -6.57 -4.26
N ASP A 35 6.05 -5.69 -3.27
CA ASP A 35 5.32 -5.89 -2.01
C ASP A 35 4.31 -4.74 -1.84
N ILE A 36 3.01 -5.03 -1.97
CA ILE A 36 1.93 -4.04 -1.90
C ILE A 36 0.98 -4.38 -0.75
N HIS A 37 0.71 -3.38 0.08
CA HIS A 37 -0.21 -3.41 1.19
C HIS A 37 -1.38 -2.45 1.01
N THR A 38 -2.60 -2.87 1.37
CA THR A 38 -3.78 -1.99 1.50
C THR A 38 -4.32 -2.07 2.93
N TYR A 39 -4.46 -0.91 3.57
CA TYR A 39 -4.91 -0.77 4.94
C TYR A 39 -6.37 -0.30 4.99
N ARG A 40 -7.24 -1.15 5.52
CA ARG A 40 -8.68 -0.89 5.66
C ARG A 40 -8.94 0.39 6.45
N GLY A 41 -9.86 1.24 5.99
CA GLY A 41 -10.26 2.48 6.67
C GLY A 41 -9.22 3.60 6.73
N ALA A 42 -8.00 3.40 6.23
CA ALA A 42 -6.97 4.44 6.20
C ALA A 42 -7.27 5.48 5.09
N PRO A 43 -7.38 6.78 5.42
CA PRO A 43 -7.66 7.83 4.43
C PRO A 43 -6.37 8.31 3.76
N HIS A 44 -6.48 9.21 2.78
CA HIS A 44 -5.30 9.84 2.19
C HIS A 44 -4.42 10.53 3.26
N GLY A 45 -3.10 10.30 3.23
CA GLY A 45 -2.15 10.89 4.19
C GLY A 45 -2.13 10.25 5.58
N TRP A 46 -2.64 9.02 5.73
CA TRP A 46 -2.76 8.28 7.00
C TRP A 46 -1.46 8.07 7.79
N LEU A 47 -0.30 8.18 7.14
CA LEU A 47 1.02 8.10 7.77
C LEU A 47 1.45 9.39 8.49
N ASN A 48 0.79 10.52 8.26
CA ASN A 48 1.24 11.83 8.75
C ASN A 48 0.72 12.10 10.17
N ASP A 49 1.58 11.90 11.17
CA ASP A 49 1.32 12.08 12.60
C ASP A 49 1.12 13.54 13.04
N THR A 50 1.45 14.51 12.18
CA THR A 50 1.20 15.95 12.43
C THR A 50 -0.22 16.39 12.05
N MET A 51 -1.03 15.49 11.47
CA MET A 51 -2.38 15.78 10.96
C MET A 51 -3.42 14.81 11.56
N PRO A 52 -3.96 15.10 12.76
CA PRO A 52 -4.71 14.13 13.55
C PRO A 52 -5.97 13.55 12.90
N GLY A 53 -6.73 14.31 12.10
CA GLY A 53 -7.98 13.77 11.54
C GLY A 53 -7.77 12.77 10.40
N ARG A 54 -6.60 12.79 9.73
CA ARG A 54 -6.21 11.75 8.77
C ARG A 54 -5.25 10.70 9.32
N TYR A 55 -4.47 11.01 10.36
CA TYR A 55 -3.52 10.06 10.94
C TYR A 55 -4.21 8.78 11.42
N ARG A 56 -3.60 7.62 11.15
CA ARG A 56 -4.10 6.31 11.58
C ARG A 56 -2.95 5.52 12.16
N LYS A 57 -2.81 5.56 13.49
CA LYS A 57 -1.64 5.04 14.20
C LYS A 57 -1.35 3.57 13.91
N THR A 58 -2.35 2.71 14.05
CA THR A 58 -2.17 1.26 13.89
C THR A 58 -1.74 0.91 12.47
N GLU A 59 -2.39 1.52 11.48
CA GLU A 59 -2.07 1.37 10.08
C GLU A 59 -0.68 1.94 9.80
N ALA A 60 -0.37 3.15 10.32
CA ALA A 60 0.93 3.83 10.18
C ALA A 60 2.09 2.96 10.68
N GLU A 61 1.95 2.39 11.88
CA GLU A 61 2.94 1.49 12.45
C GLU A 61 3.11 0.22 11.60
N ALA A 62 2.02 -0.37 11.11
CA ALA A 62 2.06 -1.54 10.23
C ALA A 62 2.73 -1.22 8.87
N GLY A 63 2.37 -0.09 8.26
CA GLY A 63 2.96 0.41 7.02
C GLY A 63 4.44 0.68 7.13
N TRP A 64 4.86 1.32 8.23
CA TRP A 64 6.25 1.57 8.53
C TRP A 64 7.04 0.27 8.72
N ALA A 65 6.51 -0.67 9.50
CA ALA A 65 7.13 -1.97 9.70
C ALA A 65 7.26 -2.76 8.39
N ALA A 66 6.25 -2.71 7.53
CA ALA A 66 6.29 -3.35 6.21
C ALA A 66 7.37 -2.74 5.31
N GLN A 67 7.48 -1.41 5.26
CA GLN A 67 8.52 -0.72 4.49
C GLN A 67 9.93 -1.10 4.99
N GLN A 68 10.13 -1.09 6.31
CA GLN A 68 11.42 -1.45 6.92
C GLN A 68 11.81 -2.90 6.60
N ARG A 69 10.85 -3.84 6.68
CA ARG A 69 11.06 -5.24 6.29
C ARG A 69 11.43 -5.36 4.81
N PHE A 70 10.66 -4.72 3.93
CA PHE A 70 10.92 -4.72 2.49
C PHE A 70 12.33 -4.22 2.16
N LEU A 71 12.74 -3.08 2.73
CA LEU A 71 14.07 -2.52 2.54
C LEU A 71 15.17 -3.48 3.03
N ALA A 72 14.99 -4.10 4.20
CA ALA A 72 15.95 -5.08 4.73
C ALA A 72 16.10 -6.29 3.79
N GLU A 73 14.99 -6.82 3.28
CA GLU A 73 15.01 -7.93 2.33
C GLU A 73 15.71 -7.54 1.02
N VAL A 74 15.39 -6.37 0.46
CA VAL A 74 16.01 -5.85 -0.78
C VAL A 74 17.52 -5.69 -0.59
N PHE A 75 17.97 -5.04 0.48
CA PHE A 75 19.39 -4.84 0.74
C PHE A 75 20.15 -6.13 1.08
N SER A 76 19.45 -7.17 1.53
CA SER A 76 20.03 -8.50 1.70
C SER A 76 20.11 -9.34 0.42
N GLY A 77 19.64 -8.82 -0.72
CA GLY A 77 19.66 -9.52 -2.01
C GLY A 77 18.56 -10.57 -2.18
N GLN A 78 17.59 -10.65 -1.26
CA GLN A 78 16.50 -11.65 -1.32
C GLN A 78 15.58 -11.50 -2.54
N TRP A 79 15.66 -10.37 -3.23
CA TRP A 79 14.86 -10.05 -4.40
C TRP A 79 15.63 -10.17 -5.73
N ASP A 80 16.90 -10.57 -5.67
CA ASP A 80 17.76 -10.68 -6.85
C ASP A 80 17.47 -11.94 -7.67
N GLY A 81 17.47 -11.80 -9.00
CA GLY A 81 17.32 -12.93 -9.93
C GLY A 81 15.93 -13.60 -9.93
N VAL A 82 14.97 -13.08 -9.16
CA VAL A 82 13.62 -13.64 -9.03
C VAL A 82 12.53 -12.63 -9.35
N VAL A 83 11.37 -13.13 -9.79
CA VAL A 83 10.12 -12.36 -9.85
C VAL A 83 9.27 -12.78 -8.65
N ARG A 84 9.04 -11.85 -7.73
CA ARG A 84 8.27 -12.07 -6.49
C ARG A 84 7.13 -11.07 -6.41
N TRP A 85 5.91 -11.56 -6.19
CA TRP A 85 4.71 -10.75 -6.04
C TRP A 85 4.09 -11.01 -4.67
N GLN A 86 3.96 -9.96 -3.86
CA GLN A 86 3.32 -10.00 -2.56
C GLN A 86 2.24 -8.93 -2.51
N PHE A 87 1.00 -9.37 -2.26
CA PHE A 87 -0.16 -8.49 -2.17
C PHE A 87 -0.97 -8.86 -0.92
N ALA A 88 -1.00 -7.95 0.06
CA ALA A 88 -1.80 -8.08 1.27
C ALA A 88 -2.80 -6.93 1.33
N SER A 89 -4.09 -7.23 1.32
CA SER A 89 -5.12 -6.21 1.18
C SER A 89 -6.36 -6.61 1.98
N ASP A 90 -6.77 -5.72 2.88
CA ASP A 90 -8.04 -5.81 3.58
C ASP A 90 -8.94 -4.65 3.12
N SER A 91 -10.15 -4.98 2.71
CA SER A 91 -11.20 -4.02 2.40
C SER A 91 -12.54 -4.42 3.04
N GLY A 92 -13.40 -3.44 3.24
CA GLY A 92 -14.81 -3.64 3.53
C GLY A 92 -15.51 -4.32 2.35
N LYS A 93 -16.42 -5.24 2.67
CA LYS A 93 -17.24 -5.92 1.66
C LYS A 93 -18.10 -4.95 0.85
N ASP A 94 -18.50 -3.86 1.47
CA ASP A 94 -19.36 -2.82 0.88
C ASP A 94 -18.54 -1.59 0.45
N TYR A 95 -17.27 -1.79 0.07
CA TYR A 95 -16.39 -0.73 -0.40
C TYR A 95 -17.03 0.03 -1.58
N ASP A 96 -17.02 1.36 -1.46
CA ASP A 96 -17.56 2.28 -2.46
C ASP A 96 -16.69 3.53 -2.47
N PHE A 97 -15.84 3.63 -3.50
CA PHE A 97 -14.90 4.74 -3.66
C PHE A 97 -15.59 6.11 -3.65
N SER A 98 -16.83 6.21 -4.13
CA SER A 98 -17.56 7.49 -4.19
C SER A 98 -17.89 8.05 -2.81
N LYS A 99 -17.80 7.23 -1.75
CA LYS A 99 -18.02 7.63 -0.35
C LYS A 99 -16.72 8.07 0.36
N ASN A 100 -15.56 7.86 -0.26
CA ASN A 100 -14.31 8.31 0.33
C ASN A 100 -14.19 9.83 0.24
N VAL A 101 -13.87 10.46 1.36
CA VAL A 101 -13.77 11.93 1.46
C VAL A 101 -12.40 12.34 2.00
N ARG A 102 -12.00 13.56 1.68
CA ARG A 102 -10.80 14.16 2.27
C ARG A 102 -11.00 14.32 3.79
N MET A 103 -10.04 13.80 4.54
CA MET A 103 -9.94 14.02 5.98
C MET A 103 -8.85 15.05 6.26
N GLU A 104 -9.14 15.98 7.18
CA GLU A 104 -8.24 17.06 7.60
C GLU A 104 -7.45 16.70 8.84
#